data_AF-A0A2A2M0N3-F1
#
_entry.id   AF-A0A2A2M0N3-F1
#
_cell.length_a   1.000
_cell.length_b   1.000
_cell.length_c   1.000
_cell.angle_alpha   90.00
_cell.angle_beta   90.00
_cell.angle_gamma   90.00
#
_symmetry.space_group_name_H-M   'P 1'
#
loop_
_entity.id
_entity.type
_entity.pdbx_description
1 polymer ?
#
loop_
_entity_poly.entity_id
_entity_poly.type
_entity_poly.pdbx_seq_one_letter_code
_entity_poly.pdbx_strand_id
1 'polypeptide(L)'
;MAAPSTRRFTTIELHKQEHSNAAIAQLLKTLRQVVSRHIKRFKEVGSTFDRPHSDPKTFNVARTKRFIKMRIKQNSKKSIRKMAQTLDISHTAARSIVRKDLKFKSYKF
;
A
#
# COMPACT_ATOMS: atom_id res chain seq x y z
N MET A 1 -7.41 1.10 9.38
CA MET A 1 -7.03 2.45 8.88
C MET A 1 -6.65 3.28 10.10
N ALA A 2 -5.55 4.02 10.06
CA ALA A 2 -5.19 4.89 11.19
C ALA A 2 -6.20 6.04 11.28
N ALA A 3 -6.55 6.43 12.50
CA ALA A 3 -7.45 7.56 12.74
C ALA A 3 -6.86 8.84 12.11
N PRO A 4 -7.70 9.73 11.54
CA PRO A 4 -7.22 10.99 10.99
C PRO A 4 -6.61 11.84 12.12
N SER A 5 -5.50 12.52 11.83
CA SER A 5 -4.97 13.49 12.79
C SER A 5 -5.98 14.62 13.04
N THR A 6 -6.13 15.05 14.28
CA THR A 6 -7.12 16.07 14.69
C THR A 6 -7.00 17.34 13.84
N ARG A 7 -5.77 17.79 13.57
CA ARG A 7 -5.50 18.98 12.73
C ARG A 7 -5.91 18.80 11.27
N ARG A 8 -5.74 17.61 10.71
CA ARG A 8 -6.15 17.33 9.32
C ARG A 8 -7.67 17.28 9.19
N PHE A 9 -8.34 16.69 10.17
CA PHE A 9 -9.79 16.65 10.22
C PHE A 9 -10.38 18.07 10.25
N THR A 10 -9.94 18.91 11.19
CA THR A 10 -10.42 20.30 11.29
C THR A 10 -10.12 21.13 10.05
N THR A 11 -8.94 20.93 9.42
CA THR A 11 -8.61 21.57 8.13
C THR A 11 -9.64 21.23 7.04
N ILE A 12 -10.07 19.96 6.97
CA ILE A 12 -11.00 19.49 5.95
C ILE A 12 -12.43 19.98 6.24
N GLU A 13 -12.84 20.01 7.51
CA GLU A 13 -14.14 20.58 7.90
C GLU A 13 -14.24 22.06 7.52
N LEU A 14 -13.23 22.86 7.84
CA LEU A 14 -13.19 24.28 7.46
C LEU A 14 -13.15 24.46 5.94
N HIS A 15 -12.48 23.55 5.21
CA HIS A 15 -12.50 23.58 3.75
C HIS A 15 -13.89 23.26 3.18
N LYS A 16 -14.64 22.34 3.79
CA LYS A 16 -16.04 22.05 3.40
C LYS A 16 -16.99 23.20 3.69
N GLN A 17 -16.65 24.06 4.65
CA GLN A 17 -17.34 25.33 4.94
C GLN A 17 -16.89 26.46 4.00
N GLU A 18 -16.15 26.15 2.92
CA GLU A 18 -15.68 27.10 1.90
C GLU A 18 -14.74 28.21 2.42
N HIS A 19 -14.07 27.99 3.56
CA HIS A 19 -13.04 28.91 4.01
C HIS A 19 -11.80 28.86 3.11
N SER A 20 -11.17 30.02 2.91
CA SER A 20 -9.94 30.11 2.14
C SER A 20 -8.76 29.45 2.88
N ASN A 21 -7.83 28.86 2.13
CA ASN A 21 -6.65 28.20 2.72
C ASN A 21 -5.82 29.14 3.61
N ALA A 22 -5.82 30.44 3.32
CA ALA A 22 -5.11 31.44 4.13
C ALA A 22 -5.81 31.66 5.48
N ALA A 23 -7.14 31.78 5.48
CA ALA A 23 -7.93 31.90 6.70
C ALA A 23 -7.79 30.65 7.58
N ILE A 24 -7.84 29.46 6.99
CA ILE A 24 -7.65 28.19 7.70
C ILE A 24 -6.25 28.11 8.34
N ALA A 25 -5.21 28.52 7.59
CA ALA A 25 -3.85 28.53 8.09
C ALA A 25 -3.67 29.47 9.29
N GLN A 26 -4.28 30.66 9.24
CA GLN A 26 -4.27 31.63 10.35
C GLN A 26 -5.03 31.08 11.57
N LEU A 27 -6.23 30.53 11.37
CA LEU A 27 -7.08 30.01 12.45
C LEU A 27 -6.43 28.83 13.16
N LEU A 28 -5.86 27.88 12.39
CA LEU A 28 -5.19 26.70 12.93
C LEU A 28 -3.74 26.97 13.35
N LYS A 29 -3.23 28.19 13.18
CA LYS A 29 -1.81 28.58 13.40
C LYS A 29 -0.85 27.58 12.74
N THR A 30 -1.14 27.20 11.50
CA THR A 30 -0.32 26.26 10.71
C THR A 30 0.17 26.90 9.43
N LEU A 31 1.24 26.35 8.86
CA LEU A 31 1.74 26.81 7.58
C LEU A 31 0.70 26.57 6.47
N ARG A 32 0.47 27.57 5.61
CA ARG A 32 -0.42 27.48 4.44
C ARG A 32 -0.07 26.28 3.54
N GLN A 33 1.20 25.91 3.47
CA GLN A 33 1.66 24.74 2.71
C GLN A 33 1.09 23.43 3.28
N VAL A 34 0.97 23.31 4.60
CA VAL A 34 0.39 22.13 5.28
C VAL A 34 -1.09 22.01 4.97
N VAL A 35 -1.84 23.11 5.08
CA VAL A 35 -3.27 23.18 4.70
C VAL A 35 -3.48 22.77 3.24
N SER A 36 -2.67 23.32 2.33
CA SER A 36 -2.72 22.96 0.91
C SER A 36 -2.46 21.47 0.67
N ARG A 37 -1.46 20.88 1.34
CA ARG A 37 -1.18 19.42 1.25
C ARG A 37 -2.35 18.58 1.78
N HIS A 38 -2.98 18.99 2.88
CA HIS A 38 -4.15 18.29 3.44
C HIS A 38 -5.34 18.32 2.48
N ILE A 39 -5.64 19.49 1.91
CA ILE A 39 -6.74 19.66 0.94
C ILE A 39 -6.46 18.90 -0.35
N LYS A 40 -5.25 19.01 -0.90
CA LYS A 40 -4.85 18.25 -2.09
C LYS A 40 -5.03 16.75 -1.86
N ARG A 41 -4.56 16.23 -0.73
CA ARG A 41 -4.73 14.83 -0.35
C ARG A 41 -6.19 14.43 -0.18
N PHE A 42 -7.02 15.29 0.42
CA PHE A 42 -8.45 15.06 0.55
C PHE A 42 -9.12 14.94 -0.82
N LYS A 43 -8.76 15.79 -1.79
CA LYS A 43 -9.26 15.70 -3.17
C LYS A 43 -8.81 14.41 -3.89
N GLU A 44 -7.58 13.93 -3.64
CA GLU A 44 -7.06 12.69 -4.24
C GLU A 44 -7.69 11.41 -3.66
N VAL A 45 -7.88 11.35 -2.34
CA VAL A 45 -8.32 10.13 -1.62
C VAL A 45 -9.83 10.12 -1.38
N GLY A 46 -10.48 11.29 -1.33
CA GLY A 46 -11.89 11.43 -0.95
C GLY A 46 -12.16 11.19 0.54
N SER A 47 -11.12 10.99 1.35
CA SER A 47 -11.27 10.71 2.78
C SER A 47 -10.32 11.53 3.67
N THR A 48 -10.74 11.72 4.91
CA THR A 48 -9.96 12.38 5.97
C THR A 48 -8.86 11.49 6.54
N PHE A 49 -8.96 10.16 6.34
CA PHE A 49 -8.02 9.17 6.86
C PHE A 49 -6.62 9.32 6.28
N ASP A 50 -5.62 8.89 7.05
CA ASP A 50 -4.26 8.81 6.55
C ASP A 50 -4.11 7.78 5.44
N ARG A 51 -3.26 8.12 4.46
CA ARG A 51 -2.96 7.23 3.34
C ARG A 51 -2.35 5.96 3.95
N PRO A 52 -2.84 4.76 3.59
CA PRO A 52 -2.20 3.55 4.04
C PRO A 52 -0.72 3.61 3.66
N HIS A 53 0.15 3.43 4.65
CA HIS A 53 1.58 3.34 4.41
C HIS A 53 1.81 2.19 3.43
N SER A 54 2.36 2.51 2.26
CA SER A 54 2.74 1.47 1.29
C SER A 54 4.21 1.22 1.51
N ASP A 55 4.54 0.10 2.13
CA ASP A 55 5.92 -0.34 2.20
C ASP A 55 6.47 -0.48 0.76
N PRO A 56 7.72 -0.04 0.50
CA PRO A 56 8.33 -0.21 -0.81
C PRO A 56 8.43 -1.70 -1.12
N LYS A 57 7.63 -2.17 -2.08
CA LYS A 57 7.79 -3.51 -2.65
C LYS A 57 9.07 -3.50 -3.48
N THR A 58 10.06 -4.27 -3.04
CA THR A 58 11.35 -4.38 -3.73
C THR A 58 11.13 -4.81 -5.19
N PHE A 59 11.83 -4.18 -6.15
CA PHE A 59 11.71 -4.46 -7.59
C PHE A 59 11.84 -5.96 -7.92
N ASN A 60 12.71 -6.68 -7.19
CA ASN A 60 12.91 -8.12 -7.34
C ASN A 60 11.64 -8.95 -7.10
N VAL A 61 10.70 -8.47 -6.27
CA VAL A 61 9.46 -9.20 -5.96
C VAL A 61 8.58 -9.35 -7.19
N ALA A 62 8.48 -8.33 -8.06
CA ALA A 62 7.65 -8.40 -9.26
C ALA A 62 8.18 -9.43 -10.27
N ARG A 63 9.50 -9.42 -10.52
CA ARG A 63 10.18 -10.38 -11.40
C ARG A 63 10.04 -11.80 -10.87
N THR A 64 10.34 -12.00 -9.58
CA THR A 64 10.16 -13.28 -8.90
C THR A 64 8.74 -13.80 -8.98
N LYS A 65 7.74 -12.94 -8.73
CA LYS A 65 6.32 -13.30 -8.81
C LYS A 65 5.96 -13.80 -10.21
N ARG A 66 6.48 -13.16 -11.27
CA ARG A 66 6.27 -13.60 -12.66
C ARG A 66 6.87 -14.99 -12.90
N PHE A 67 8.10 -15.24 -12.46
CA PHE A 67 8.74 -16.54 -12.62
C PHE A 67 8.04 -17.66 -11.85
N ILE A 68 7.66 -17.42 -10.59
CA ILE A 68 6.89 -18.38 -9.79
C ILE A 68 5.56 -18.70 -10.49
N LYS A 69 4.83 -17.68 -10.96
CA LYS A 69 3.57 -17.89 -11.70
C LYS A 69 3.77 -18.73 -12.96
N MET A 70 4.85 -18.50 -13.71
CA MET A 70 5.20 -19.29 -14.88
C MET A 70 5.52 -20.74 -14.54
N ARG A 71 6.31 -21.00 -13.49
CA ARG A 71 6.65 -22.35 -13.03
C ARG A 71 5.42 -23.13 -12.55
N ILE A 72 4.51 -22.48 -11.83
CA ILE A 72 3.23 -23.09 -11.41
C ILE A 72 2.37 -23.45 -12.62
N LYS A 73 2.30 -22.57 -13.64
CA LYS A 73 1.58 -22.85 -14.88
C LYS A 73 2.16 -24.05 -15.65
N GLN A 74 3.48 -24.18 -15.67
CA GLN A 74 4.16 -25.31 -16.30
C GLN A 74 3.92 -26.62 -15.55
N ASN A 75 4.00 -26.61 -14.23
CA ASN A 75 3.77 -27.80 -13.41
C ASN A 75 3.17 -27.41 -12.04
N SER A 76 1.86 -27.53 -11.93
CA SER A 76 1.10 -27.16 -10.72
C SER A 76 1.32 -28.13 -9.55
N LYS A 77 1.81 -29.35 -9.82
CA LYS A 77 2.08 -30.37 -8.79
C LYS A 77 3.48 -30.20 -8.17
N LYS A 78 4.33 -29.32 -8.70
CA LYS A 78 5.69 -29.10 -8.20
C LYS A 78 5.66 -28.44 -6.81
N SER A 79 6.50 -28.93 -5.90
CA SER A 79 6.58 -28.37 -4.55
C SER A 79 7.18 -26.96 -4.54
N ILE A 80 6.68 -26.11 -3.64
CA ILE A 80 7.17 -24.73 -3.46
C ILE A 80 8.67 -24.74 -3.09
N ARG A 81 9.10 -25.70 -2.27
CA ARG A 81 10.51 -25.86 -1.87
C ARG A 81 11.43 -26.09 -3.08
N LYS A 82 11.07 -27.01 -3.98
CA LYS A 82 11.85 -27.24 -5.21
C LYS A 82 11.86 -26.01 -6.12
N MET A 83 10.73 -25.29 -6.20
CA MET A 83 10.66 -24.06 -6.99
C MET A 83 11.55 -22.95 -6.43
N ALA A 84 11.57 -22.80 -5.11
CA ALA A 84 12.40 -21.83 -4.41
C ALA A 84 13.90 -22.11 -4.64
N GLN A 85 14.32 -23.39 -4.55
CA GLN A 85 15.67 -23.83 -4.88
C GLN A 85 16.05 -23.50 -6.33
N THR A 86 15.16 -23.74 -7.30
CA THR A 86 15.47 -23.43 -8.72
C THR A 86 15.55 -21.94 -9.05
N LEU A 87 15.06 -21.08 -8.17
CA LEU A 87 15.04 -19.63 -8.38
C LEU A 87 16.03 -18.91 -7.44
N ASP A 88 16.78 -19.66 -6.62
CA ASP A 88 17.67 -19.16 -5.56
C ASP A 88 16.96 -18.20 -4.60
N ILE A 89 15.76 -18.58 -4.16
CA ILE A 89 14.92 -17.79 -3.25
C ILE A 89 14.70 -18.58 -1.97
N SER A 90 14.62 -17.88 -0.85
CA SER A 90 14.24 -18.51 0.41
C SER A 90 12.85 -19.14 0.30
N HIS A 91 12.71 -20.34 0.89
CA HIS A 91 11.44 -21.06 0.90
C HIS A 91 10.31 -20.23 1.53
N THR A 92 10.62 -19.43 2.56
CA THR A 92 9.67 -18.54 3.24
C THR A 92 9.16 -17.44 2.32
N ALA A 93 10.03 -16.79 1.55
CA ALA A 93 9.64 -15.76 0.59
C ALA A 93 8.81 -16.36 -0.54
N ALA A 94 9.24 -17.48 -1.13
CA ALA A 94 8.47 -18.17 -2.17
C ALA A 94 7.07 -18.57 -1.66
N ARG A 95 6.96 -19.11 -0.44
CA ARG A 95 5.67 -19.45 0.19
C ARG A 95 4.80 -18.22 0.41
N SER A 96 5.38 -17.10 0.85
CA SER A 96 4.67 -15.84 1.04
C SER A 96 4.10 -15.33 -0.29
N ILE A 97 4.90 -15.33 -1.36
CA ILE A 97 4.47 -14.89 -2.69
C ILE A 97 3.35 -15.80 -3.24
N VAL A 98 3.51 -17.13 -3.13
CA VAL A 98 2.49 -18.08 -3.61
C VAL A 98 1.16 -17.91 -2.87
N ARG A 99 1.18 -17.78 -1.54
CA ARG A 99 -0.04 -17.73 -0.72
C ARG A 99 -0.66 -16.34 -0.61
N LYS A 100 0.14 -15.30 -0.34
CA LYS A 100 -0.36 -13.93 -0.12
C LYS A 100 -0.57 -13.19 -1.44
N ASP A 101 0.42 -13.25 -2.34
CA ASP A 101 0.41 -12.41 -3.55
C ASP A 101 -0.27 -13.07 -4.76
N LEU A 102 -0.12 -14.38 -4.92
CA LEU A 102 -0.71 -15.17 -6.01
C LEU A 102 -1.99 -15.92 -5.60
N LYS A 103 -2.27 -16.02 -4.30
CA LYS A 103 -3.46 -16.69 -3.74
C LYS A 103 -3.64 -18.14 -4.19
N PHE A 104 -2.55 -18.85 -4.48
CA PHE A 104 -2.60 -20.29 -4.81
C PHE A 104 -2.60 -21.15 -3.54
N LYS A 105 -3.34 -22.27 -3.60
CA LYS A 105 -3.34 -23.30 -2.56
C LYS A 105 -2.30 -24.38 -2.88
N SER A 106 -1.75 -25.00 -1.84
CA SER A 106 -0.85 -26.15 -2.01
C SER A 106 -1.63 -27.33 -2.58
N TYR A 107 -1.03 -28.04 -3.53
CA TYR A 107 -1.62 -29.25 -4.11
C TYR A 107 -1.69 -30.41 -3.09
N LYS A 108 -0.64 -30.55 -2.27
CA LYS A 108 -0.57 -31.50 -1.15
C LYS A 108 -0.17 -30.74 0.12
N PHE A 109 -0.79 -31.12 1.24
CA PHE A 109 -0.50 -30.57 2.56
C PHE A 109 0.66 -31.31 3.21
#